data_AF-A0A2E7JXZ1-F1
#
_entry.id   AF-A0A2E7JXZ1-F1
#
_cell.length_a   1.000
_cell.length_b   1.000
_cell.length_c   1.000
_cell.angle_alpha   90.00
_cell.angle_beta   90.00
_cell.angle_gamma   90.00
#
_symmetry.space_group_name_H-M   'P 1'
#
loop_
_entity.id
_entity.type
_entity.pdbx_description
1 polymer ?
#
loop_
_entity_poly.entity_id
_entity_poly.type
_entity_poly.pdbx_seq_one_letter_code
_entity_poly.pdbx_strand_id
1 'polypeptide(L)' 'MTRRSRYALTKVSADIPVSLVQQLDGWKSNIEGISRSQLISDLLKWSLDQGAIDALYPACPYDYNHGPEVECDCNLGC' A
#
# COMPACT_ATOMS: atom_id res chain seq x y z
N MET A 1 14.33 -11.49 27.19
CA MET A 1 13.20 -11.29 26.26
C MET A 1 13.68 -10.50 25.06
N THR A 2 14.06 -11.19 23.99
CA THR A 2 14.52 -10.56 22.75
C THR A 2 13.29 -10.04 22.00
N ARG A 3 13.19 -8.71 21.85
CA ARG A 3 12.12 -8.02 21.11
C ARG A 3 12.21 -8.48 19.64
N ARG A 4 11.45 -9.52 19.24
CA ARG A 4 11.36 -9.94 17.84
C ARG A 4 10.82 -8.76 17.03
N SER A 5 11.64 -8.20 16.15
CA SER A 5 11.20 -7.25 15.13
C SER A 5 10.04 -7.88 14.36
N ARG A 6 8.83 -7.32 14.49
CA ARG A 6 7.59 -7.84 13.89
C ARG A 6 7.45 -7.49 12.41
N TYR A 7 8.45 -6.84 11.81
CA TYR A 7 8.44 -6.54 10.38
C TYR A 7 9.04 -7.71 9.62
N ALA A 8 8.29 -8.81 9.50
CA ALA A 8 8.59 -9.80 8.49
C ALA A 8 8.38 -9.12 7.13
N LEU A 9 9.42 -9.09 6.29
CA LEU A 9 9.29 -8.70 4.88
C LEU A 9 8.33 -9.70 4.22
N THR A 10 7.05 -9.36 4.18
CA THR A 10 6.03 -10.15 3.50
C THR A 10 6.22 -9.96 2.00
N LYS A 11 6.69 -11.01 1.33
CA LYS A 11 6.69 -11.05 -0.13
C LYS A 11 5.26 -11.33 -0.59
N VAL A 12 4.74 -10.45 -1.43
CA VAL A 12 3.41 -10.56 -2.01
C VAL A 12 3.54 -10.64 -3.52
N SER A 13 2.81 -11.56 -4.14
CA SER A 13 2.59 -11.61 -5.58
C SER A 13 1.27 -10.92 -5.91
N ALA A 14 1.27 -10.02 -6.89
CA ALA A 14 0.08 -9.36 -7.39
C ALA A 14 0.05 -9.46 -8.92
N ASP A 15 -1.13 -9.75 -9.46
CA ASP A 15 -1.35 -9.71 -10.91
C ASP A 15 -1.56 -8.26 -11.33
N ILE A 16 -0.68 -7.78 -12.20
CA ILE A 16 -0.66 -6.38 -12.66
C ILE A 16 -0.59 -6.37 -14.19
N PRO A 17 -1.33 -5.48 -14.89
CA PRO A 17 -1.25 -5.40 -16.34
C PRO A 17 0.18 -5.20 -16.84
N VAL A 18 0.55 -5.89 -17.91
CA VAL A 18 1.90 -5.85 -18.50
C VAL A 18 2.32 -4.42 -18.88
N SER A 19 1.37 -3.62 -19.37
CA SER A 19 1.61 -2.21 -19.69
C SER A 19 2.07 -1.39 -18.47
N LEU A 20 1.50 -1.65 -17.30
CA LEU A 20 1.89 -0.97 -16.07
C LEU A 20 3.27 -1.43 -15.59
N VAL A 21 3.59 -2.72 -15.73
CA VAL A 21 4.93 -3.24 -15.42
C VAL A 21 6.00 -2.57 -16.28
N GLN A 22 5.73 -2.38 -17.57
CA GLN A 22 6.64 -1.70 -18.50
C GLN A 22 6.82 -0.22 -18.13
N GLN A 23 5.75 0.47 -17.74
CA GLN A 23 5.83 1.86 -17.27
C GLN A 23 6.68 1.97 -15.99
N LEU A 24 6.47 1.07 -15.03
CA LEU A 24 7.25 1.02 -13.78
C LEU A 24 8.73 0.77 -14.07
N ASP A 25 9.06 -0.10 -15.04
CA ASP A 25 10.44 -0.32 -15.45
C ASP A 25 11.06 0.90 -16.14
N GLY A 26 10.28 1.63 -16.94
CA GLY A 26 10.71 2.90 -17.55
C GLY A 26 10.93 4.02 -16.54
N TRP A 27 10.13 4.09 -15.47
CA TRP A 27 10.40 5.04 -14.38
C TRP A 27 11.60 4.65 -13.55
N LYS A 28 11.73 3.35 -13.25
CA LYS A 28 12.89 2.79 -12.55
C LYS A 28 14.20 3.12 -13.27
N SER A 29 14.25 3.10 -14.61
CA SER A 29 15.50 3.41 -15.34
C SER A 29 15.99 4.84 -15.14
N ASN A 30 15.13 5.76 -14.68
CA ASN A 30 15.48 7.16 -14.40
C ASN A 30 15.94 7.37 -12.95
N ILE A 31 15.91 6.34 -12.10
CA ILE A 31 16.23 6.43 -10.68
C ILE A 31 17.34 5.42 -10.37
N GLU A 32 18.53 5.92 -10.07
CA GLU A 32 19.69 5.08 -9.83
C GLU A 32 19.50 4.19 -8.59
N GLY A 33 19.80 2.90 -8.73
CA GLY A 33 19.84 1.95 -7.60
C GLY A 33 18.49 1.47 -7.07
N ILE A 34 17.35 1.96 -7.59
CA ILE A 34 16.04 1.53 -7.10
C ILE A 34 15.62 0.18 -7.71
N SER A 35 15.05 -0.71 -6.89
CA SER A 35 14.40 -1.94 -7.38
C SER A 35 12.93 -1.69 -7.70
N ARG A 36 12.31 -2.53 -8.54
CA ARG A 36 10.88 -2.39 -8.88
C ARG A 36 9.99 -2.51 -7.63
N SER A 37 10.31 -3.44 -6.73
CA SER A 37 9.59 -3.62 -5.46
C SER A 37 9.73 -2.42 -4.54
N GLN A 38 10.90 -1.78 -4.51
CA GLN A 38 11.12 -0.55 -3.75
C GLN A 38 10.28 0.60 -4.32
N LEU A 39 10.32 0.80 -5.65
CA LEU A 39 9.51 1.79 -6.35
C LEU A 39 8.02 1.61 -6.07
N ILE A 40 7.50 0.38 -6.19
CA ILE A 40 6.10 0.07 -5.88
C ILE A 40 5.78 0.37 -4.41
N SER A 41 6.67 0.01 -3.49
CA SER A 41 6.47 0.24 -2.06
C SER A 41 6.41 1.74 -1.73
N ASP A 42 7.26 2.55 -2.35
CA ASP A 42 7.28 4.00 -2.14
C ASP A 42 6.08 4.69 -2.77
N LEU A 43 5.62 4.23 -3.95
CA LEU A 43 4.38 4.69 -4.56
C LEU A 43 3.15 4.35 -3.71
N LEU A 44 3.10 3.14 -3.15
CA LEU A 44 2.01 2.73 -2.26
C LEU A 44 1.99 3.57 -0.99
N LYS A 45 3.14 3.80 -0.35
CA LYS A 45 3.23 4.70 0.81
C LYS A 45 2.74 6.10 0.48
N TRP A 46 3.25 6.69 -0.60
CA TRP A 46 2.81 8.00 -1.06
C TRP A 46 1.30 8.05 -1.30
N SER A 47 0.74 7.03 -1.96
CA SER A 47 -0.70 6.92 -2.23
C SER A 47 -1.52 6.88 -0.93
N LEU A 48 -1.06 6.10 0.06
CA LEU A 48 -1.69 6.04 1.38
C LEU A 48 -1.63 7.40 2.09
N ASP A 49 -0.49 8.10 2.03
CA ASP A 49 -0.32 9.44 2.59
C ASP A 49 -1.20 10.50 1.89
N GLN A 50 -1.59 10.27 0.64
CA GLN A 50 -2.54 11.11 -0.11
C GLN A 50 -4.02 10.73 0.13
N GLY A 51 -4.31 9.82 1.06
CA GLY A 51 -5.69 9.42 1.38
C GLY A 51 -6.32 8.51 0.33
N ALA A 52 -5.52 7.67 -0.34
CA ALA A 52 -6.05 6.74 -1.34
C ALA A 52 -7.09 5.75 -0.77
N ILE A 53 -7.01 5.43 0.53
CA ILE A 53 -8.02 4.61 1.20
C ILE A 53 -9.36 5.35 1.20
N ASP A 54 -9.39 6.62 1.60
CA ASP A 54 -10.63 7.41 1.64
C ASP A 54 -11.24 7.58 0.26
N ALA A 55 -10.39 7.76 -0.76
CA ALA A 55 -10.85 7.84 -2.16
C ALA A 55 -11.53 6.55 -2.64
N LEU A 56 -11.11 5.39 -2.12
CA LEU A 56 -11.73 4.09 -2.41
C LEU A 56 -13.00 3.85 -1.59
N TYR A 57 -13.13 4.51 -0.44
CA TYR A 57 -14.24 4.33 0.50
C TYR A 57 -14.90 5.68 0.88
N PRO A 58 -15.45 6.43 -0.09
CA PRO A 58 -15.98 7.78 0.13
C PRO A 58 -17.23 7.82 1.03
N ALA A 59 -17.83 6.65 1.32
CA ALA A 59 -19.02 6.52 2.14
C ALA A 59 -18.73 6.23 3.64
N CYS A 60 -17.46 6.01 4.02
CA CYS A 60 -17.10 5.76 5.41
C CYS A 60 -16.73 7.09 6.10
N PRO A 61 -17.46 7.52 7.14
CA PRO A 61 -17.25 8.83 7.74
C PRO A 61 -16.22 8.77 8.89
N TYR A 62 -15.03 8.15 8.76
CA TYR A 62 -14.06 8.19 9.87
C TYR A 62 -12.56 8.18 9.51
N ASP A 63 -11.87 9.02 10.29
CA ASP A 63 -10.46 9.13 10.61
C ASP A 63 -9.71 7.77 10.65
N TYR A 64 -8.54 7.74 10.01
CA TYR A 64 -7.64 6.61 9.71
C TYR A 64 -7.14 5.77 10.90
N ASN A 65 -7.61 6.06 12.12
CA ASN A 65 -7.27 5.32 13.33
C ASN A 65 -8.27 4.18 13.53
N HIS A 66 -8.12 3.08 12.79
CA HIS A 66 -8.81 1.82 13.09
C HIS A 66 -8.25 1.20 14.39
N GLY A 67 -8.64 1.77 15.52
CA GLY A 67 -8.52 1.12 16.82
C GLY A 67 -9.45 -0.09 16.92
N PRO A 68 -9.24 -0.98 17.90
CA PRO A 68 -10.08 -2.16 18.14
C PRO A 68 -11.53 -1.84 18.52
N GLU A 69 -11.89 -0.56 18.60
CA GLU A 69 -13.20 -0.06 19.05
C GLU A 69 -14.08 0.46 17.90
N VAL A 70 -13.61 0.37 16.64
CA VAL A 70 -14.39 0.78 15.46
C VAL A 70 -15.28 -0.39 15.04
N GLU A 71 -16.60 -0.25 15.24
CA GLU A 71 -17.59 -1.17 14.69
C GLU A 71 -17.54 -1.14 13.16
N CYS A 72 -17.15 -2.26 12.53
CA CYS A 72 -17.11 -2.42 11.08
C CYS A 72 -18.53 -2.36 10.49
N ASP A 73 -19.05 -1.17 10.20
CA ASP A 73 -20.27 -1.00 9.40
C ASP A 73 -19.95 -0.52 7.97
N CYS A 74 -18.72 -0.79 7.52
CA CYS A 74 -18.30 -0.62 6.14
C CYS A 74 -18.80 -1.83 5.35
N ASN A 75 -19.57 -1.61 4.27
CA ASN A 75 -20.15 -2.65 3.39
C ASN A 75 -19.17 -3.67 2.76
N LEU A 76 -17.88 -3.66 3.13
CA LEU A 76 -16.86 -4.59 2.63
C LEU A 76 -16.13 -5.34 3.75
N GLY A 77 -16.81 -5.57 4.88
CA GLY A 77 -16.44 -6.56 5.89
C GLY A 77 -15.26 -6.16 6.79
N CYS A 78 -15.20 -6.82 7.95
CA CYS A 78 -13.94 -7.03 8.66
C CYS A 78 -13.20 -8.23 8.01
#